data_AF-A0A7K0KXU2-F1
#
_entry.id   AF-A0A7K0KXU2-F1
#
_cell.length_a   1.000
_cell.length_b   1.000
_cell.length_c   1.000
_cell.angle_alpha   90.00
_cell.angle_beta   90.00
_cell.angle_gamma   90.00
#
_symmetry.space_group_name_H-M   'P 1'
#
loop_
_entity.id
_entity.type
_entity.pdbx_description
1 polymer ?
#
loop_
_entity_poly.entity_id
_entity_poly.type
_entity_poly.pdbx_seq_one_letter_code
_entity_poly.pdbx_strand_id
1 'polypeptide(L)' 'ELAKFAATLERVCIETVESGKMTKDLALLISADAPWQTTQEFLASIDENLKKAMA' A
#
# COMPACT_ATOMS: atom_id res chain seq x y z
N GLU A 1 18.46 -12.20 -3.40
CA GLU A 1 17.94 -11.55 -2.17
C GLU A 1 17.46 -10.11 -2.40
N LEU A 2 18.32 -9.11 -2.64
CA LEU A 2 17.87 -7.71 -2.76
C LEU A 2 16.84 -7.47 -3.89
N ALA A 3 17.08 -8.01 -5.09
CA ALA A 3 16.14 -7.85 -6.21
C ALA A 3 14.76 -8.45 -5.92
N LYS A 4 14.71 -9.58 -5.20
CA LYS A 4 13.45 -10.23 -4.79
C LYS A 4 12.69 -9.37 -3.77
N PHE A 5 13.41 -8.78 -2.81
CA PHE A 5 12.83 -7.86 -1.84
C PHE A 5 12.22 -6.62 -2.53
N ALA A 6 12.98 -5.97 -3.40
CA ALA A 6 12.52 -4.77 -4.12
C ALA A 6 11.27 -5.06 -4.96
N ALA A 7 11.28 -6.14 -5.76
CA ALA A 7 10.13 -6.55 -6.56
C ALA A 7 8.91 -6.90 -5.69
N THR A 8 9.14 -7.49 -4.51
CA THR A 8 8.05 -7.81 -3.58
C THR A 8 7.46 -6.54 -2.95
N LEU A 9 8.30 -5.59 -2.56
CA LEU A 9 7.86 -4.31 -2.00
C LEU A 9 7.02 -3.52 -3.01
N GLU A 10 7.46 -3.41 -4.26
CA GLU A 10 6.71 -2.73 -5.33
C GLU A 10 5.33 -3.37 -5.52
N ARG A 11 5.28 -4.71 -5.62
CA ARG A 11 4.02 -5.45 -5.74
C ARG A 11 3.10 -5.21 -4.54
N VAL A 12 3.62 -5.25 -3.32
CA VAL A 12 2.84 -5.02 -2.10
C VAL A 12 2.25 -3.61 -2.06
N CYS A 13 2.99 -2.59 -2.51
CA CYS A 13 2.45 -1.23 -2.60
C CYS A 13 1.24 -1.16 -3.55
N ILE A 14 1.33 -1.80 -4.71
CA ILE A 14 0.23 -1.86 -5.70
C ILE A 14 -0.98 -2.59 -5.11
N GLU A 15 -0.77 -3.81 -4.60
CA GLU A 15 -1.85 -4.63 -4.01
C GLU A 15 -2.52 -3.91 -2.82
N THR A 16 -1.77 -3.13 -2.04
CA THR A 16 -2.33 -2.36 -0.92
C THR A 16 -3.28 -1.27 -1.43
N VAL A 17 -2.91 -0.53 -2.48
CA VAL A 17 -3.79 0.48 -3.09
C VAL A 17 -5.01 -0.17 -3.76
N GLU A 18 -4.83 -1.27 -4.49
CA GLU A 18 -5.93 -2.03 -5.11
C GLU A 18 -6.90 -2.61 -4.08
N SER A 19 -6.44 -2.88 -2.84
CA SER A 19 -7.30 -3.28 -1.72
C SER A 19 -8.13 -2.14 -1.10
N GLY A 20 -8.03 -0.92 -1.64
CA GLY A 20 -8.74 0.26 -1.15
C GLY A 20 -8.03 1.01 -0.02
N LYS A 21 -6.79 0.60 0.33
CA LYS A 21 -5.96 1.29 1.32
C LYS A 21 -4.99 2.21 0.60
N MET A 22 -5.21 3.51 0.65
CA MET A 22 -4.39 4.50 -0.05
C MET A 22 -4.38 5.84 0.67
N THR A 23 -3.45 6.71 0.28
CA THR A 23 -3.37 8.08 0.78
C THR A 23 -4.39 9.00 0.09
N LYS A 24 -4.62 10.17 0.70
CA LYS A 24 -5.66 11.13 0.29
C LYS A 24 -5.52 11.59 -1.17
N ASP A 25 -4.30 11.77 -1.63
CA ASP A 25 -3.99 12.16 -3.01
C ASP A 25 -4.53 11.16 -4.03
N LEU A 26 -4.30 9.85 -3.82
CA LEU A 26 -4.82 8.81 -4.70
C LEU A 26 -6.34 8.65 -4.58
N ALA A 27 -6.88 8.74 -3.36
CA ALA A 27 -8.32 8.65 -3.14
C ALA A 27 -9.11 9.73 -3.89
N LEU A 28 -8.59 10.97 -3.91
CA LEU A 28 -9.20 12.08 -4.65
C LEU A 28 -9.23 11.87 -6.17
N LEU A 29 -8.37 11.02 -6.73
CA LEU A 29 -8.43 10.64 -8.15
C LEU A 29 -9.58 9.67 -8.44
N ILE A 30 -10.05 8.93 -7.43
CA ILE A 30 -11.17 7.99 -7.55
C ILE A 30 -12.50 8.72 -7.40
N SER A 31 -12.70 9.42 -6.28
CA SER A 31 -13.89 10.24 -6.02
C SER A 31 -13.67 11.20 -4.84
N ALA A 32 -14.56 12.17 -4.66
CA ALA A 32 -14.48 13.13 -3.56
C ALA A 32 -14.68 12.50 -2.17
N ASP A 33 -15.40 11.38 -2.10
CA ASP A 33 -15.80 10.71 -0.86
C ASP A 33 -15.06 9.39 -0.62
N ALA A 34 -14.07 9.05 -1.46
CA ALA A 34 -13.29 7.83 -1.31
C ALA A 34 -12.54 7.83 0.04
N PRO A 35 -12.61 6.72 0.81
CA PRO A 35 -11.88 6.62 2.07
C PRO A 35 -10.37 6.62 1.81
N TRP A 36 -9.61 7.16 2.77
CA TRP A 36 -8.16 7.24 2.68
C TRP A 36 -7.53 7.07 4.06
N GLN A 37 -6.23 6.80 4.07
CA GLN A 37 -5.40 6.62 5.25
C GLN A 37 -4.40 7.77 5.40
N THR A 38 -4.11 8.15 6.64
CA THR A 38 -2.96 9.01 6.93
C THR A 38 -1.66 8.30 6.54
N THR A 39 -0.57 9.07 6.41
CA THR A 39 0.74 8.52 6.01
C THR A 39 1.18 7.34 6.88
N GLN A 40 0.99 7.41 8.19
CA GLN A 40 1.42 6.35 9.11
C GLN A 40 0.54 5.10 9.02
N GLU A 41 -0.77 5.26 8.82
CA GLU A 41 -1.70 4.13 8.63
C GLU A 41 -1.44 3.38 7.32
N PHE A 42 -1.13 4.11 6.25
CA PHE A 42 -0.77 3.51 4.97
C PHE A 42 0.57 2.77 5.04
N LEU A 43 1.60 3.38 5.65
CA LEU A 43 2.89 2.71 5.88
C LEU A 43 2.76 1.46 6.76
N ALA A 44 1.91 1.50 7.80
CA ALA A 44 1.61 0.33 8.61
C ALA A 44 0.93 -0.79 7.80
N SER A 45 0.03 -0.43 6.89
CA SER A 45 -0.64 -1.40 6.01
C SER A 45 0.34 -2.05 5.03
N ILE A 46 1.28 -1.29 4.47
CA ILE A 46 2.37 -1.81 3.62
C ILE A 46 3.28 -2.74 4.44
N ASP A 47 3.69 -2.34 5.65
CA ASP A 47 4.55 -3.16 6.52
C ASP A 47 3.91 -4.50 6.89
N GLU A 48 2.62 -4.51 7.25
CA GLU A 48 1.86 -5.73 7.52
C GLU A 48 1.84 -6.66 6.30
N ASN A 49 1.55 -6.11 5.11
CA ASN A 49 1.47 -6.89 3.88
C ASN A 49 2.83 -7.40 3.42
N LEU A 50 3.89 -6.61 3.58
CA LEU A 50 5.26 -7.00 3.23
C LEU A 50 5.75 -8.14 4.11
N LYS A 51 5.49 -8.08 5.42
CA LYS A 51 5.82 -9.16 6.36
C LYS A 51 5.13 -10.47 5.97
N LYS A 52 3.85 -10.43 5.58
CA LYS A 52 3.12 -11.61 5.09
C LYS A 52 3.68 -12.15 3.78
N ALA A 53 4.06 -11.28 2.85
CA ALA A 53 4.57 -11.68 1.53
C ALA A 53 6.02 -12.21 1.56
N MET A 54 6.77 -11.92 2.62
CA MET A 54 8.17 -12.32 2.79
C MET A 54 8.38 -13.45 3.82
N ALA A 55 7.34 -13.86 4.54
CA ALA A 55 7.31 -15.04 5.40
C ALA A 55 7.32 -16.34 4.56
#